data_AF-A0A840CHE4-F1
#
_entry.id   AF-A0A840CHE4-F1
#
_cell.length_a   1.000
_cell.length_b   1.000
_cell.length_c   1.000
_cell.angle_alpha   90.00
_cell.angle_beta   90.00
_cell.angle_gamma   90.00
#
_symmetry.space_group_name_H-M   'P 1'
#
loop_
_entity.id
_entity.type
_entity.pdbx_description
1 polymer ?
#
loop_
_entity_poly.entity_id
_entity_poly.type
_entity_poly.pdbx_seq_one_letter_code
_entity_poly.pdbx_strand_id
1 'polypeptide(L)'
;MTSASTPIARYSERTENLNAIRGRLELTEHLRANAFDRSHLLCRFDERSIDNAYNQTLKGVLRILLEFALSPRTRAMVAAFLHRFDEVPDRRVRARDVGALRFDRTIRH
;
A
#
# COMPACT_ATOMS: atom_id res chain seq x y z
N MET A 1 -10.33 -7.27 -22.43
CA MET A 1 -9.23 -6.33 -22.17
C MET A 1 -9.71 -5.34 -21.11
N THR A 2 -9.57 -5.67 -19.83
CA THR A 2 -9.86 -4.76 -18.70
C THR A 2 -9.19 -5.33 -17.45
N SER A 3 -7.90 -5.04 -17.25
CA SER A 3 -7.12 -5.59 -16.13
C SER A 3 -6.96 -4.63 -14.95
N ALA A 4 -7.60 -3.46 -14.96
CA ALA A 4 -7.36 -2.40 -13.98
C ALA A 4 -8.47 -2.34 -12.90
N SER A 5 -8.74 -3.44 -12.19
CA SER A 5 -9.74 -3.44 -11.10
C SER A 5 -9.18 -3.61 -9.70
N THR A 6 -7.96 -4.07 -9.53
CA THR A 6 -7.41 -4.44 -8.21
C THR A 6 -6.49 -3.37 -7.65
N PRO A 7 -6.42 -3.20 -6.31
CA PRO A 7 -5.43 -2.32 -5.68
C PRO A 7 -4.01 -2.65 -6.13
N ILE A 8 -3.20 -1.61 -6.33
CA ILE A 8 -1.82 -1.75 -6.77
C ILE A 8 -1.02 -2.24 -5.56
N ALA A 9 -0.50 -3.47 -5.62
CA ALA A 9 0.42 -3.96 -4.60
C ALA A 9 1.83 -3.45 -4.90
N ARG A 10 2.50 -2.92 -3.87
CA ARG A 10 3.92 -2.54 -3.93
C ARG A 10 4.73 -3.34 -2.93
N TYR A 11 5.98 -3.62 -3.29
CA TYR A 11 6.96 -4.18 -2.38
C TYR A 11 7.72 -3.03 -1.72
N SER A 12 7.74 -3.05 -0.38
CA SER A 12 8.58 -2.17 0.41
C SER A 12 9.52 -3.02 1.26
N GLU A 13 10.78 -2.65 1.28
CA GLU A 13 11.76 -3.30 2.13
C GLU A 13 11.51 -2.96 3.60
N ARG A 14 11.48 -3.99 4.45
CA ARG A 14 11.30 -3.89 5.89
C ARG A 14 12.49 -4.53 6.59
N THR A 15 12.83 -3.99 7.76
CA THR A 15 13.83 -4.57 8.66
C THR A 15 13.22 -4.64 10.05
N GLU A 16 13.01 -5.86 10.56
CA GLU A 16 12.26 -6.11 11.81
C GLU A 16 12.88 -7.26 12.61
N ASN A 17 12.67 -7.25 13.93
CA ASN A 17 13.06 -8.32 14.84
C ASN A 17 11.97 -9.40 14.85
N LEU A 18 12.30 -10.59 14.34
CA LEU A 18 11.34 -11.70 14.17
C LEU A 18 11.76 -12.93 14.99
N ASN A 19 10.77 -13.72 15.40
CA ASN A 19 11.00 -15.00 16.11
C ASN A 19 11.42 -16.14 15.16
N ALA A 20 11.44 -15.89 13.85
CA ALA A 20 11.83 -16.83 12.82
C ALA A 20 12.47 -16.09 11.63
N ILE A 21 13.30 -16.78 10.85
CA ILE A 21 13.99 -16.19 9.69
C ILE A 21 12.97 -15.86 8.59
N ARG A 22 12.96 -14.60 8.14
CA ARG A 22 12.23 -14.15 6.95
C ARG A 22 13.15 -13.29 6.08
N GLY A 23 13.35 -13.68 4.82
CA GLY A 23 14.26 -12.97 3.92
C GLY A 23 15.73 -13.14 4.33
N ARG A 24 16.46 -12.03 4.49
CA ARG A 24 17.89 -12.02 4.83
C ARG A 24 18.09 -11.67 6.31
N LEU A 25 19.00 -12.37 6.98
CA LEU A 25 19.40 -12.06 8.35
C LEU A 25 20.50 -10.98 8.34
N GLU A 26 20.27 -9.86 9.04
CA GLU A 26 21.25 -8.77 9.17
C GLU A 26 22.23 -9.08 10.30
N LEU A 27 23.12 -10.05 10.06
CA LEU A 27 24.05 -10.59 11.06
C LEU A 27 24.92 -9.51 11.75
N THR A 28 25.42 -8.54 10.99
CA THR A 28 26.34 -7.52 11.52
C THR A 28 25.64 -6.52 12.44
N GLU A 29 24.40 -6.14 12.13
CA GLU A 29 23.59 -5.27 13.00
C GLU A 29 23.00 -6.05 14.18
N HIS A 30 22.60 -7.30 13.98
CA HIS A 30 22.10 -8.18 15.04
C HIS A 30 23.15 -8.40 16.14
N LEU A 31 24.42 -8.60 15.79
CA LEU A 31 25.50 -8.72 16.77
C LEU A 31 25.75 -7.44 17.58
N ARG A 32 25.43 -6.25 17.05
CA ARG A 32 25.55 -4.97 17.76
C ARG A 32 24.31 -4.64 18.59
N ALA A 33 23.11 -4.93 18.08
CA ALA A 33 21.85 -4.56 18.72
C ALA A 33 21.35 -5.59 19.76
N ASN A 34 21.63 -6.88 19.55
CA ASN A 34 21.05 -7.99 20.31
C ASN A 34 22.13 -8.87 20.99
N ALA A 35 23.26 -8.28 21.41
CA ALA A 35 24.33 -9.03 22.10
C ALA A 35 23.84 -9.80 23.35
N PHE A 36 22.71 -9.38 23.94
CA PHE A 36 22.10 -9.97 25.13
C PHE A 36 20.69 -10.56 24.93
N ASP A 37 20.03 -10.38 23.78
CA ASP A 37 18.71 -10.99 23.49
C ASP A 37 18.72 -11.79 22.18
N ARG A 38 19.00 -13.09 22.31
CA ARG A 38 19.06 -14.05 21.20
C ARG A 38 17.69 -14.57 20.74
N SER A 39 16.60 -14.13 21.37
CA SER A 39 15.26 -14.63 21.04
C SER A 39 14.66 -13.99 19.79
N HIS A 40 15.21 -12.86 19.33
CA HIS A 40 14.69 -12.09 18.20
C HIS A 40 15.76 -11.87 17.11
N LEU A 41 15.49 -12.31 15.89
CA LEU A 41 16.38 -12.22 14.74
C LEU A 41 16.09 -10.97 13.90
N LEU A 42 17.07 -10.08 13.74
CA LEU A 42 16.92 -8.90 12.89
C LEU A 42 16.94 -9.29 11.42
N CYS A 43 15.78 -9.27 10.77
CA CYS A 43 15.57 -9.76 9.42
C CYS A 43 15.17 -8.62 8.48
N ARG A 44 15.78 -8.60 7.29
CA ARG A 44 15.46 -7.71 6.18
C ARG A 44 14.75 -8.46 5.06
N PHE A 45 13.54 -8.03 4.72
CA PHE A 45 12.70 -8.70 3.73
C PHE A 45 11.81 -7.71 2.96
N ASP A 46 11.34 -8.11 1.80
CA ASP A 46 10.34 -7.34 1.05
C ASP A 46 8.93 -7.69 1.52
N GLU A 47 8.19 -6.68 1.94
CA GLU A 47 6.80 -6.78 2.31
C GLU A 47 5.92 -6.29 1.15
N ARG A 48 4.99 -7.15 0.70
CA ARG A 48 3.97 -6.77 -0.25
C ARG A 48 2.83 -6.07 0.49
N SER A 49 2.58 -4.81 0.17
CA SER A 49 1.51 -4.02 0.77
C SER A 49 0.67 -3.28 -0.28
N ILE A 50 -0.62 -3.18 -0.01
CA ILE A 50 -1.55 -2.30 -0.74
C ILE A 50 -1.67 -0.92 -0.08
N ASP A 51 -1.06 -0.72 1.09
CA ASP A 51 -0.99 0.56 1.78
C ASP A 51 0.07 1.45 1.12
N ASN A 52 -0.35 2.13 0.05
CA ASN A 52 0.51 3.06 -0.67
C ASN A 52 -0.29 4.29 -1.14
N ALA A 53 0.44 5.37 -1.43
CA ALA A 53 -0.15 6.66 -1.78
C ALA A 53 -1.08 6.60 -2.99
N TYR A 54 -0.86 5.70 -3.96
CA TYR A 54 -1.71 5.57 -5.14
C TYR A 54 -3.09 5.05 -4.77
N ASN A 55 -3.14 3.93 -4.05
CA ASN A 55 -4.39 3.32 -3.60
C ASN A 55 -5.13 4.24 -2.63
N GLN A 56 -4.42 4.85 -1.67
CA GLN A 56 -5.00 5.82 -0.74
C GLN A 56 -5.62 7.01 -1.49
N THR A 57 -4.90 7.55 -2.49
CA THR A 57 -5.36 8.68 -3.31
C THR A 57 -6.59 8.30 -4.12
N LEU A 58 -6.56 7.15 -4.79
CA LEU A 58 -7.67 6.67 -5.61
C LEU A 58 -8.91 6.38 -4.76
N LYS A 59 -8.77 5.71 -3.60
CA LYS A 59 -9.84 5.50 -2.63
C LYS A 59 -10.46 6.83 -2.21
N GLY A 60 -9.63 7.81 -1.85
CA GLY A 60 -10.10 9.15 -1.48
C GLY A 60 -10.86 9.87 -2.60
N VAL A 61 -10.36 9.80 -3.84
CA VAL A 61 -11.05 10.38 -5.02
C VAL A 61 -12.39 9.69 -5.28
N LEU A 62 -12.46 8.36 -5.21
CA LEU A 62 -13.71 7.60 -5.37
C LEU A 62 -14.76 7.98 -4.31
N ARG A 63 -14.34 8.19 -3.05
CA ARG A 63 -15.22 8.68 -1.99
C ARG A 63 -15.76 10.07 -2.28
N ILE A 64 -14.88 10.99 -2.69
CA ILE A 64 -15.25 12.35 -3.09
C ILE A 64 -16.27 12.32 -4.25
N LEU A 65 -16.06 11.46 -5.26
CA LEU A 65 -16.99 11.33 -6.40
C LEU A 65 -18.40 10.94 -5.98
N LEU A 66 -18.56 10.09 -4.95
CA LEU A 66 -19.89 9.66 -4.46
C LEU A 66 -20.68 10.79 -3.79
N GLU A 67 -20.02 11.87 -3.38
CA GLU A 67 -20.65 13.07 -2.81
C GLU A 67 -21.28 13.97 -3.89
N PHE A 68 -20.94 13.78 -5.17
CA PHE A 68 -21.51 14.54 -6.27
C PHE A 68 -22.80 13.94 -6.84
N ALA A 69 -23.55 14.77 -7.57
CA ALA A 69 -24.70 14.34 -8.36
C ALA A 69 -24.24 13.51 -9.57
N LEU A 70 -24.19 12.19 -9.37
CA LEU A 70 -23.85 11.20 -10.38
C LEU A 70 -25.12 10.53 -10.93
N SER A 71 -25.09 10.09 -12.19
CA SER A 71 -26.13 9.19 -12.71
C SER A 71 -26.17 7.90 -11.88
N PRO A 72 -27.32 7.21 -11.77
CA PRO A 72 -27.42 5.95 -11.02
C PRO A 72 -26.40 4.91 -11.47
N ARG A 73 -26.17 4.80 -12.79
CA ARG A 73 -25.17 3.91 -13.38
C ARG A 73 -23.75 4.26 -12.95
N THR A 74 -23.38 5.54 -13.01
CA THR A 74 -22.05 6.01 -12.61
C THR A 74 -21.82 5.81 -11.12
N ARG A 75 -22.83 6.11 -10.29
CA ARG A 75 -22.77 5.89 -8.84
C ARG A 75 -22.54 4.42 -8.50
N ALA A 76 -23.27 3.51 -9.15
CA ALA A 76 -23.08 2.07 -8.96
C ALA A 76 -21.67 1.61 -9.36
N MET A 77 -21.14 2.11 -10.47
CA MET A 77 -19.76 1.84 -10.89
C MET A 77 -18.72 2.35 -9.88
N VAL A 78 -18.84 3.60 -9.41
CA VAL A 78 -17.92 4.18 -8.44
C VAL A 78 -17.97 3.42 -7.12
N ALA A 79 -19.16 3.06 -6.64
CA ALA A 79 -19.32 2.25 -5.43
C ALA A 79 -18.68 0.85 -5.58
N ALA A 80 -18.89 0.19 -6.73
CA ALA A 80 -18.28 -1.10 -7.02
C ALA A 80 -16.74 -1.01 -7.10
N PHE A 81 -16.19 0.09 -7.63
CA PHE A 81 -14.76 0.33 -7.60
C PHE A 81 -14.26 0.58 -6.19
N LEU A 82 -14.95 1.41 -5.41
CA LEU A 82 -14.56 1.77 -4.05
C LEU A 82 -14.45 0.54 -3.15
N HIS A 83 -15.40 -0.40 -3.25
CA HIS A 83 -15.39 -1.66 -2.50
C HIS A 83 -14.10 -2.48 -2.71
N ARG A 84 -13.45 -2.37 -3.87
CA ARG A 84 -12.19 -3.08 -4.14
C ARG A 84 -11.01 -2.52 -3.35
N PHE A 85 -11.16 -1.34 -2.75
CA PHE A 85 -10.15 -0.66 -1.93
C PHE A 85 -10.53 -0.67 -0.44
N ASP A 86 -11.47 -1.50 0.01
CA ASP A 86 -11.90 -1.53 1.41
C ASP A 86 -10.75 -1.83 2.37
N GLU A 87 -9.84 -2.74 2.01
CA GLU A 87 -8.65 -3.09 2.78
C GLU A 87 -7.54 -2.02 2.75
N VAL A 88 -7.66 -0.99 1.90
CA VAL A 88 -6.67 0.10 1.83
C VAL A 88 -6.96 1.11 2.94
N PRO A 89 -5.99 1.46 3.79
CA PRO A 89 -6.20 2.43 4.85
C PRO A 89 -6.73 3.77 4.33
N ASP A 90 -7.70 4.34 5.04
CA ASP A 90 -8.21 5.67 4.72
C ASP A 90 -7.17 6.74 5.07
N ARG A 91 -7.00 7.71 4.17
CA ARG A 91 -6.16 8.89 4.37
C ARG A 91 -6.90 10.12 3.84
N ARG A 92 -6.74 11.26 4.51
CA ARG A 92 -7.25 12.53 3.98
C ARG A 92 -6.45 12.93 2.74
N VAL A 93 -7.09 12.85 1.57
CA VAL A 93 -6.50 13.21 0.27
C VAL A 93 -6.82 14.67 -0.07
N ARG A 94 -5.83 15.40 -0.57
CA ARG A 94 -5.94 16.76 -1.10
C ARG A 94 -5.47 16.79 -2.55
N ALA A 95 -5.81 17.86 -3.28
CA ALA A 95 -5.38 18.03 -4.68
C ALA A 95 -3.85 17.92 -4.86
N ARG A 96 -3.06 18.42 -3.90
CA ARG A 96 -1.59 18.29 -3.92
C ARG A 96 -1.10 16.84 -3.86
N ASP A 97 -1.84 15.96 -3.18
CA ASP A 97 -1.45 14.56 -3.03
C ASP A 97 -1.61 13.82 -4.37
N VAL A 98 -2.65 14.17 -5.14
CA VAL A 98 -2.85 13.71 -6.52
C VAL A 98 -1.70 14.21 -7.41
N GLY A 99 -1.34 15.49 -7.33
CA GLY A 99 -0.27 16.08 -8.13
C GLY A 99 1.14 15.55 -7.80
N ALA A 100 1.34 15.00 -6.60
CA ALA A 100 2.61 14.42 -6.17
C ALA A 100 2.80 12.96 -6.64
N LEU A 101 1.76 12.31 -7.17
CA LEU A 101 1.86 10.93 -7.67
C LEU A 101 2.82 10.84 -8.86
N ARG A 102 3.78 9.91 -8.79
CA ARG A 102 4.74 9.66 -9.87
C ARG A 102 4.38 8.39 -10.63
N PHE A 103 4.14 8.53 -11.93
CA PHE A 103 3.79 7.39 -12.80
C PHE A 103 5.04 6.80 -13.45
N ASP A 104 5.73 5.95 -12.71
CA ASP A 104 6.88 5.18 -13.20
C ASP A 104 6.44 3.88 -13.93
N ARG A 105 7.40 3.12 -14.46
CA ARG A 105 7.16 1.86 -15.19
C ARG A 105 6.47 0.76 -14.35
N THR A 106 6.51 0.85 -13.03
CA THR A 106 5.85 -0.09 -12.10
C THR A 106 4.37 0.26 -11.85
N ILE A 107 3.90 1.42 -12.34
CA ILE A 107 2.53 1.91 -12.17
C ILE A 107 1.71 1.85 -13.48
N ARG A 108 2.36 1.71 -14.65
CA ARG A 108 1.66 1.77 -15.95
C ARG A 108 0.99 0.43 -16.30
N HIS A 109 -0.25 0.20 -15.87
CA HIS A 109 -1.12 -0.87 -16.39
C HIS A 109 -2.60 -0.52 -16.33
#